data_AF-A0A2V7WQL4-F1
#
_entry.id   AF-A0A2V7WQL4-F1
#
_cell.length_a   1.000
_cell.length_b   1.000
_cell.length_c   1.000
_cell.angle_alpha   90.00
_cell.angle_beta   90.00
_cell.angle_gamma   90.00
#
_symmetry.space_group_name_H-M   'P 1'
#
loop_
_entity.id
_entity.type
_entity.pdbx_description
1 polymer ?
#
loop_
_entity_poly.entity_id
_entity_poly.type
_entity_poly.pdbx_seq_one_letter_code
_entity_poly.pdbx_strand_id
1 'polypeptide(L)'
;VYVELICLVVVMAVMIVWSIFLKAPLEEPANPTDSPNPSKAPWYFLGLQEILVYYDPWMAGVVLPSLIIVGLMAIPYIDTNPKGNGYFTFKERRYEITIFLVGFLVLWCILIVLGTFLRGPNWNFFGPYEYWDPNKLVPLVNVDLSELIWVKLMGMPLPQLWIIRELPGIVALVVLYMGLLPPILAKTVLRRFYEKMGIVRYLIGVNLALIMLALPIKMYLRWIFNLKYIVNIPEASFNI
;
A
#
# COMPACT_ATOMS: atom_id res chain seq x y z
N VAL A 1 -22.47 -15.96 26.20
CA VAL A 1 -22.46 -15.40 27.57
C VAL A 1 -21.29 -15.86 28.43
N TYR A 2 -21.20 -17.12 28.91
CA TYR A 2 -20.06 -17.52 29.77
C TYR A 2 -18.70 -17.44 29.05
N VAL A 3 -18.63 -17.88 27.79
CA VAL A 3 -17.40 -17.79 26.98
C VAL A 3 -16.97 -16.33 26.77
N GLU A 4 -17.92 -15.44 26.46
CA GLU A 4 -17.66 -14.01 26.28
C GLU A 4 -17.16 -13.36 27.58
N LEU A 5 -17.78 -13.70 28.72
CA LEU A 5 -17.36 -13.22 30.03
C LEU A 5 -15.94 -13.72 30.38
N ILE A 6 -15.64 -14.99 30.12
CA ILE A 6 -14.30 -15.55 30.35
C ILE A 6 -13.28 -14.82 29.46
N CYS A 7 -13.56 -14.62 28.17
CA CYS A 7 -12.68 -13.85 27.29
C CYS A 7 -12.46 -12.42 27.78
N LEU A 8 -13.52 -11.74 28.24
CA LEU A 8 -13.42 -10.39 28.80
C LEU A 8 -12.51 -10.36 30.02
N VAL A 9 -12.72 -11.27 30.98
CA VAL A 9 -11.91 -11.35 32.20
C VAL A 9 -10.45 -11.62 31.86
N VAL A 10 -10.18 -12.54 30.92
CA VAL A 10 -8.81 -12.86 30.47
C VAL A 10 -8.15 -11.66 29.79
N VAL A 11 -8.83 -11.02 28.83
CA VAL A 11 -8.29 -9.84 28.13
C VAL A 11 -8.04 -8.70 29.12
N MET A 12 -8.96 -8.45 30.05
CA MET A 12 -8.80 -7.43 31.07
C MET A 12 -7.60 -7.73 31.98
N ALA A 13 -7.45 -8.97 32.44
CA ALA A 13 -6.30 -9.38 33.24
C ALA A 13 -4.98 -9.18 32.49
N VAL A 14 -4.92 -9.58 31.22
CA VAL A 14 -3.73 -9.38 30.35
C VAL A 14 -3.41 -7.89 30.19
N MET A 15 -4.42 -7.05 29.93
CA MET A 15 -4.20 -5.60 29.76
C MET A 15 -3.75 -4.93 31.05
N ILE A 16 -4.28 -5.32 32.22
CA ILE A 16 -3.83 -4.82 33.52
C ILE A 16 -2.37 -5.19 33.75
N VAL A 17 -2.02 -6.48 33.59
CA VAL A 17 -0.63 -6.97 33.71
C VAL A 17 0.28 -6.18 32.77
N TRP A 18 -0.08 -6.06 31.49
CA TRP A 18 0.69 -5.31 30.50
C TRP A 18 0.91 -3.86 30.91
N SER A 19 -0.11 -3.17 31.43
CA SER A 19 -0.03 -1.76 31.86
C SER A 19 0.89 -1.53 33.07
N ILE A 20 1.03 -2.53 33.95
CA ILE A 20 1.92 -2.47 35.12
C ILE A 20 3.38 -2.62 34.69
N PHE A 21 3.65 -3.54 33.77
CA PHE A 21 5.03 -3.86 33.34
C PHE A 21 5.58 -2.91 32.27
N LEU A 22 4.73 -2.39 31.39
CA LEU A 22 5.16 -1.53 30.28
C LEU A 22 4.61 -0.11 30.45
N LYS A 23 5.50 0.79 30.87
CA LYS A 23 5.18 2.22 30.94
C LYS A 23 4.96 2.78 29.55
N ALA A 24 3.96 3.65 29.41
CA ALA A 24 3.72 4.36 28.17
C ALA A 24 4.93 5.26 27.84
N PRO A 25 5.47 5.20 26.61
CA PRO A 25 6.52 6.11 26.16
C PRO A 25 5.90 7.48 25.86
N LEU A 26 5.65 8.26 26.92
CA LEU A 26 5.15 9.63 26.80
C LEU A 26 6.31 10.58 26.55
N GLU A 27 6.19 11.40 25.51
CA GLU A 27 7.14 12.48 25.21
C GLU A 27 6.87 13.72 26.08
N GLU A 28 7.78 14.69 26.01
CA GLU A 28 7.61 16.00 26.64
C GLU A 28 6.37 16.74 26.09
N PRO A 29 5.84 17.75 26.82
CA PRO A 29 4.76 18.57 26.32
C PRO A 29 5.06 19.15 24.94
N ALA A 30 4.05 19.17 24.08
CA ALA A 30 4.20 19.56 22.68
C ALA A 30 4.87 20.94 22.53
N ASN A 31 5.95 20.99 21.76
CA ASN A 31 6.66 22.22 21.41
C ASN A 31 6.46 22.53 19.91
N PRO A 32 5.76 23.61 19.52
CA PRO A 32 5.57 23.97 18.11
C PRO A 32 6.86 24.29 17.35
N THR A 33 7.97 24.59 18.04
CA THR A 33 9.25 24.93 17.39
C THR A 33 10.17 23.73 17.17
N ASP A 34 9.80 22.55 17.67
CA ASP A 34 10.61 21.33 17.55
C ASP A 34 9.75 20.19 16.98
N SER A 35 10.27 19.52 15.95
CA SER A 35 9.61 18.38 15.34
C SER A 35 10.47 17.14 15.60
N PRO A 36 9.97 16.15 16.36
CA PRO A 36 10.78 15.01 16.73
C PRO A 36 11.24 14.25 15.48
N ASN A 37 12.49 13.82 15.48
CA ASN A 37 13.09 13.05 14.40
C ASN A 37 13.65 11.73 14.93
N PRO A 38 13.08 10.57 14.57
CA PRO A 38 11.97 10.38 13.64
C PRO A 38 10.58 10.62 14.26
N SER A 39 9.70 11.29 13.54
CA SER A 39 8.28 11.36 13.90
C SER A 39 7.57 10.09 13.42
N LYS A 40 7.33 9.14 14.33
CA LYS A 40 6.60 7.90 14.05
C LYS A 40 5.14 8.04 14.47
N ALA A 41 4.23 7.71 13.57
CA ALA A 41 2.82 7.57 13.89
C ALA A 41 2.59 6.36 14.83
N PRO A 42 1.44 6.30 15.52
CA PRO A 42 1.03 5.10 16.24
C PRO A 42 1.11 3.85 15.35
N TRP A 43 1.43 2.69 15.93
CA TRP A 43 1.78 1.48 15.18
C TRP A 43 0.71 1.04 14.16
N TYR A 44 -0.58 1.26 14.45
CA TYR A 44 -1.68 0.92 13.56
C TYR A 44 -1.80 1.86 12.34
N PHE A 45 -1.13 3.02 12.36
CA PHE A 45 -0.99 3.94 11.24
C PHE A 45 0.37 3.86 10.53
N LEU A 46 1.35 3.14 11.09
CA LEU A 46 2.68 3.02 10.48
C LEU A 46 2.65 2.42 9.07
N GLY A 47 1.70 1.53 8.79
CA GLY A 47 1.49 1.01 7.44
C GLY A 47 1.17 2.12 6.43
N LEU A 48 0.28 3.06 6.80
CA LEU A 48 -0.02 4.24 5.96
C LEU A 48 1.18 5.18 5.85
N GLN A 49 1.89 5.39 6.96
CA GLN A 49 3.07 6.24 6.95
C GLN A 49 4.16 5.69 6.02
N GLU A 50 4.34 4.37 5.97
CA GLU A 50 5.27 3.73 5.05
C GLU A 50 4.82 3.90 3.58
N ILE A 51 3.51 3.90 3.30
CA ILE A 51 2.97 4.15 1.94
C ILE A 51 3.33 5.57 1.44
N LEU A 52 3.45 6.57 2.32
CA LEU A 52 3.86 7.95 1.96
C LEU A 52 5.27 8.04 1.36
N VAL A 53 6.12 7.03 1.59
CA VAL A 53 7.44 6.97 0.94
C VAL A 53 7.30 6.74 -0.56
N TYR A 54 6.28 6.00 -0.97
CA TYR A 54 6.08 5.55 -2.35
C TYR A 54 5.09 6.42 -3.13
N TYR A 55 4.09 6.99 -2.45
CA TYR A 55 3.03 7.79 -3.05
C TYR A 55 2.95 9.20 -2.45
N ASP A 56 2.33 10.12 -3.17
CA ASP A 56 2.03 11.45 -2.64
C ASP A 56 0.93 11.42 -1.56
N PRO A 57 0.86 12.44 -0.69
CA PRO A 57 -0.04 12.44 0.47
C PRO A 57 -1.53 12.21 0.14
N TRP A 58 -2.01 12.70 -0.99
CA TRP A 58 -3.41 12.53 -1.41
C TRP A 58 -3.72 11.07 -1.80
N MET A 59 -2.80 10.39 -2.48
CA MET A 59 -2.94 8.98 -2.84
C MET A 59 -2.80 8.07 -1.61
N ALA A 60 -1.74 8.27 -0.84
CA ALA A 60 -1.44 7.45 0.34
C ALA A 60 -2.43 7.66 1.49
N GLY A 61 -2.85 8.90 1.71
CA GLY A 61 -3.68 9.29 2.85
C GLY A 61 -5.19 9.22 2.60
N VAL A 62 -5.64 9.37 1.35
CA VAL A 62 -7.08 9.46 1.04
C VAL A 62 -7.52 8.37 0.07
N VAL A 63 -6.93 8.31 -1.13
CA VAL A 63 -7.44 7.44 -2.20
C VAL A 63 -7.24 5.96 -1.90
N LEU A 64 -6.01 5.53 -1.59
CA LEU A 64 -5.72 4.12 -1.31
C LEU A 64 -6.47 3.60 -0.08
N PRO A 65 -6.51 4.31 1.07
CA PRO A 65 -7.33 3.89 2.22
C PRO A 65 -8.81 3.79 1.89
N SER A 66 -9.36 4.76 1.14
CA SER A 66 -10.76 4.73 0.72
C SER A 66 -11.05 3.52 -0.18
N LEU A 67 -10.15 3.21 -1.12
CA LEU A 67 -10.27 2.04 -2.00
C LEU A 67 -10.14 0.72 -1.23
N ILE A 68 -9.33 0.65 -0.18
CA ILE A 68 -9.27 -0.52 0.72
C ILE A 68 -10.63 -0.72 1.39
N ILE A 69 -11.21 0.33 1.98
CA ILE A 69 -12.50 0.25 2.67
C ILE A 69 -13.62 -0.12 1.70
N VAL A 70 -13.71 0.57 0.54
CA VAL A 70 -14.68 0.27 -0.51
C VAL A 70 -14.49 -1.15 -1.05
N GLY A 71 -13.24 -1.59 -1.25
CA GLY A 71 -12.93 -2.94 -1.69
C GLY A 71 -13.40 -3.99 -0.70
N LEU A 72 -13.20 -3.78 0.60
CA LEU A 72 -13.70 -4.66 1.66
C LEU A 72 -15.24 -4.71 1.69
N MET A 73 -15.91 -3.56 1.54
CA MET A 73 -17.38 -3.49 1.43
C MET A 73 -17.91 -4.16 0.16
N ALA A 74 -17.11 -4.18 -0.91
CA ALA A 74 -17.48 -4.78 -2.19
C ALA A 74 -17.36 -6.31 -2.21
N ILE A 75 -16.60 -6.92 -1.29
CA ILE A 75 -16.40 -8.39 -1.20
C ILE A 75 -17.72 -9.18 -1.33
N PRO A 76 -18.78 -8.94 -0.54
CA PRO A 76 -20.03 -9.72 -0.64
C PRO A 76 -20.76 -9.57 -1.99
N TYR A 77 -20.49 -8.51 -2.75
CA TYR A 77 -21.10 -8.29 -4.06
C TYR A 77 -20.28 -8.88 -5.21
N ILE A 78 -18.98 -9.04 -4.99
CA ILE A 78 -18.03 -9.63 -5.95
C ILE A 78 -18.01 -11.15 -5.80
N ASP A 79 -17.92 -11.65 -4.57
CA ASP A 79 -17.91 -13.09 -4.25
C ASP A 79 -19.34 -13.62 -4.08
N THR A 80 -19.83 -14.33 -5.10
CA THR A 80 -21.14 -14.99 -5.07
C THR A 80 -21.09 -16.46 -4.67
N ASN A 81 -19.97 -16.95 -4.11
CA ASN A 81 -19.85 -18.35 -3.70
C ASN A 81 -20.69 -18.60 -2.42
N PRO A 82 -21.71 -19.48 -2.46
CA PRO A 82 -22.54 -19.75 -1.27
C PRO A 82 -21.85 -20.65 -0.25
N LYS A 83 -20.77 -21.35 -0.63
CA LYS A 83 -20.04 -22.27 0.26
C LYS A 83 -19.19 -21.51 1.27
N GLY A 84 -18.93 -22.08 2.44
CA GLY A 84 -18.17 -21.41 3.51
C GLY A 84 -18.86 -20.20 4.11
N ASN A 85 -20.18 -20.09 4.00
CA ASN A 85 -20.97 -19.08 4.68
C ASN A 85 -21.36 -19.59 6.07
N GLY A 86 -21.00 -18.86 7.13
CA GLY A 86 -21.29 -19.22 8.52
C GLY A 86 -20.31 -20.22 9.18
N TYR A 87 -19.30 -20.71 8.44
CA TYR A 87 -18.21 -21.52 9.00
C TYR A 87 -16.88 -21.24 8.28
N PHE A 88 -15.76 -21.37 8.99
CA PHE A 88 -14.44 -21.18 8.40
C PHE A 88 -14.00 -22.42 7.62
N THR A 89 -13.65 -22.25 6.34
CA THR A 89 -13.15 -23.32 5.47
C THR A 89 -12.13 -22.81 4.47
N PHE A 90 -10.89 -23.27 4.60
CA PHE A 90 -9.84 -22.88 3.65
C PHE A 90 -9.99 -23.57 2.29
N LYS A 91 -10.43 -24.84 2.29
CA LYS A 91 -10.49 -25.67 1.07
C LYS A 91 -11.51 -25.15 0.05
N GLU A 92 -12.62 -24.60 0.51
CA GLU A 92 -13.73 -24.16 -0.36
C GLU A 92 -13.60 -22.70 -0.82
N ARG A 93 -12.77 -21.90 -0.12
CA ARG A 93 -12.54 -20.45 -0.37
C ARG A 93 -11.06 -20.09 -0.47
N ARG A 94 -10.26 -20.99 -1.04
CA ARG A 94 -8.79 -20.86 -1.03
C ARG A 94 -8.32 -19.55 -1.65
N TYR A 95 -8.94 -19.10 -2.73
CA TYR A 95 -8.46 -17.93 -3.46
C TYR A 95 -8.86 -16.63 -2.76
N GLU A 96 -10.09 -16.56 -2.28
CA GLU A 96 -10.66 -15.44 -1.55
C GLU A 96 -9.87 -15.20 -0.26
N ILE A 97 -9.62 -16.28 0.50
CA ILE A 97 -8.83 -16.22 1.74
C ILE A 97 -7.37 -15.90 1.44
N THR A 98 -6.75 -16.50 0.41
CA THR A 98 -5.36 -16.18 0.06
C THR A 98 -5.19 -14.73 -0.37
N ILE A 99 -6.08 -14.18 -1.20
CA ILE A 99 -6.01 -12.76 -1.61
C ILE A 99 -6.13 -11.85 -0.39
N PHE A 100 -7.07 -12.13 0.51
CA PHE A 100 -7.23 -11.38 1.75
C PHE A 100 -5.97 -11.46 2.64
N LEU A 101 -5.43 -12.66 2.86
CA LEU A 101 -4.22 -12.85 3.68
C LEU A 101 -3.00 -12.21 3.05
N VAL A 102 -2.86 -12.23 1.72
CA VAL A 102 -1.78 -11.51 1.03
C VAL A 102 -1.94 -10.00 1.22
N GLY A 103 -3.13 -9.44 1.02
CA GLY A 103 -3.38 -8.01 1.22
C GLY A 103 -3.16 -7.56 2.66
N PHE A 104 -3.69 -8.32 3.62
CA PHE A 104 -3.62 -7.97 5.04
C PHE A 104 -2.29 -8.37 5.69
N LEU A 105 -1.96 -9.66 5.69
CA LEU A 105 -0.80 -10.16 6.42
C LEU A 105 0.52 -9.83 5.69
N VAL A 106 0.56 -10.03 4.37
CA VAL A 106 1.80 -9.82 3.62
C VAL A 106 2.00 -8.35 3.27
N LEU A 107 1.02 -7.63 2.75
CA LEU A 107 1.24 -6.23 2.40
C LEU A 107 1.11 -5.32 3.62
N TRP A 108 -0.04 -5.32 4.31
CA TRP A 108 -0.27 -4.35 5.38
C TRP A 108 0.61 -4.56 6.62
N CYS A 109 0.68 -5.78 7.17
CA CYS A 109 1.48 -6.02 8.37
C CYS A 109 2.99 -5.90 8.11
N ILE A 110 3.49 -6.28 6.93
CA ILE A 110 4.91 -6.06 6.61
C ILE A 110 5.23 -4.57 6.60
N LEU A 111 4.39 -3.71 6.02
CA LEU A 111 4.63 -2.26 6.03
C LEU A 111 4.70 -1.70 7.47
N ILE A 112 3.85 -2.19 8.37
CA ILE A 112 3.92 -1.84 9.80
C ILE A 112 5.26 -2.29 10.39
N VAL A 113 5.71 -3.51 10.12
CA VAL A 113 7.00 -4.03 10.60
C VAL A 113 8.17 -3.21 10.05
N LEU A 114 8.18 -2.90 8.75
CA LEU A 114 9.19 -2.05 8.12
C LEU A 114 9.25 -0.67 8.78
N GLY A 115 8.09 -0.02 8.94
CA GLY A 115 7.98 1.30 9.59
C GLY A 115 8.38 1.29 11.06
N THR A 116 8.08 0.21 11.78
CA THR A 116 8.40 0.09 13.21
C THR A 116 9.89 -0.13 13.43
N PHE A 117 10.48 -1.12 12.75
CA PHE A 117 11.81 -1.65 13.09
C PHE A 117 12.93 -1.22 12.15
N LEU A 118 12.63 -0.86 10.90
CA LEU A 118 13.65 -0.57 9.89
C LEU A 118 13.69 0.90 9.45
N ARG A 119 12.71 1.71 9.87
CA ARG A 119 12.74 3.17 9.69
C ARG A 119 13.36 3.86 10.90
N GLY A 120 14.46 4.58 10.66
CA GLY A 120 15.20 5.33 11.67
C GLY A 120 15.14 6.85 11.44
N PRO A 121 16.14 7.62 11.91
CA PRO A 121 16.22 9.06 11.71
C PRO A 121 16.04 9.48 10.25
N ASN A 122 15.39 10.61 10.02
CA ASN A 122 15.04 11.16 8.69
C ASN A 122 14.16 10.21 7.84
N TRP A 123 13.48 9.25 8.48
CA TRP A 123 12.75 8.18 7.81
C TRP A 123 13.62 7.33 6.87
N ASN A 124 14.93 7.29 7.10
CA ASN A 124 15.83 6.47 6.31
C ASN A 124 15.67 4.99 6.64
N PHE A 125 15.96 4.15 5.65
CA PHE A 125 15.98 2.70 5.81
C PHE A 125 17.30 2.28 6.46
N PHE A 126 17.19 1.50 7.52
CA PHE A 126 18.30 0.84 8.19
C PHE A 126 18.06 -0.66 8.14
N GLY A 127 19.07 -1.40 7.67
CA GLY A 127 18.99 -2.86 7.59
C GLY A 127 18.90 -3.51 8.98
N PRO A 128 18.54 -4.81 9.03
CA PRO A 128 18.62 -5.57 10.27
C PRO A 128 20.03 -5.45 10.86
N TYR A 129 20.12 -5.04 12.12
CA TYR A 129 21.37 -4.84 12.87
C TYR A 129 22.26 -3.67 12.40
N GLU A 130 21.80 -2.81 11.49
CA GLU A 130 22.52 -1.57 11.14
C GLU A 130 22.37 -0.53 12.25
N TYR A 131 23.46 0.13 12.62
CA TYR A 131 23.42 1.22 13.60
C TYR A 131 22.70 2.44 13.03
N TRP A 132 21.80 3.03 13.82
CA TRP A 132 21.04 4.21 13.41
C TRP A 132 21.87 5.47 13.59
N ASP A 133 22.64 5.84 12.57
CA ASP A 133 23.37 7.10 12.52
C ASP A 133 22.39 8.29 12.28
N PRO A 134 22.25 9.23 13.23
CA PRO A 134 21.39 10.40 13.08
C PRO A 134 21.81 11.33 11.92
N ASN A 135 23.09 11.31 11.55
CA ASN A 135 23.65 12.18 10.52
C ASN A 135 23.57 11.59 9.12
N LYS A 136 23.10 10.34 8.99
CA LYS A 136 22.88 9.70 7.70
C LYS A 136 21.74 10.42 6.97
N LEU A 137 22.12 11.21 5.96
CA LEU A 137 21.22 11.84 5.01
C LEU A 137 21.41 11.16 3.66
N VAL A 138 20.52 10.23 3.32
CA VAL A 138 20.46 9.66 1.96
C VAL A 138 19.42 10.45 1.18
N PRO A 139 19.82 11.43 0.35
CA PRO A 139 18.87 12.14 -0.50
C PRO A 139 18.25 11.14 -1.48
N LEU A 140 16.96 10.90 -1.34
CA LEU A 140 16.18 10.15 -2.31
C LEU A 140 16.01 11.02 -3.56
N VAL A 141 16.93 10.87 -4.53
CA VAL A 141 16.82 11.54 -5.83
C VAL A 141 15.56 11.02 -6.51
N ASN A 142 14.54 11.86 -6.63
CA ASN A 142 13.31 11.49 -7.31
C ASN A 142 13.55 11.48 -8.81
N VAL A 143 13.25 10.35 -9.44
CA VAL A 143 13.26 10.21 -10.89
C VAL A 143 11.83 9.98 -11.37
N ASP A 144 11.45 10.69 -12.41
CA ASP A 144 10.13 10.55 -13.03
C ASP A 144 10.19 9.59 -14.21
N LEU A 145 9.08 8.89 -14.48
CA LEU A 145 9.00 7.99 -15.63
C LEU A 145 9.17 8.75 -16.94
N SER A 146 8.66 9.98 -17.03
CA SER A 146 8.86 10.86 -18.18
C SER A 146 10.34 11.17 -18.39
N GLU A 147 11.12 11.40 -17.33
CA GLU A 147 12.57 11.60 -17.42
C GLU A 147 13.30 10.33 -17.89
N LEU A 148 12.93 9.15 -17.39
CA LEU A 148 13.53 7.88 -17.85
C LEU A 148 13.33 7.66 -19.35
N ILE A 149 12.17 8.02 -19.87
CA ILE A 149 11.79 7.73 -21.25
C ILE A 149 12.28 8.82 -22.21
N TRP A 150 12.05 10.10 -21.90
CA TRP A 150 12.45 11.20 -22.78
C TRP A 150 13.94 11.48 -22.71
N VAL A 151 14.50 11.59 -21.50
CA VAL A 151 15.89 12.01 -21.31
C VAL A 151 16.84 10.81 -21.42
N LYS A 152 16.63 9.75 -20.63
CA LYS A 152 17.59 8.64 -20.58
C LYS A 152 17.49 7.69 -21.78
N LEU A 153 16.28 7.39 -22.25
CA LEU A 153 16.07 6.45 -23.35
C LEU A 153 16.11 7.15 -24.72
N MET A 154 15.42 8.28 -24.89
CA MET A 154 15.33 8.98 -26.18
C MET A 154 16.37 10.10 -26.37
N GLY A 155 17.09 10.50 -25.32
CA GLY A 155 18.10 11.58 -25.41
C GLY A 155 17.52 12.96 -25.74
N MET A 156 16.21 13.16 -25.53
CA MET A 156 15.50 14.38 -25.83
C MET A 156 15.23 15.19 -24.56
N PRO A 157 15.16 16.53 -24.64
CA PRO A 157 14.68 17.34 -23.52
C PRO A 157 13.21 17.02 -23.22
N LEU A 158 12.79 17.25 -21.97
CA LEU A 158 11.41 17.05 -21.56
C LEU A 158 10.47 17.95 -22.38
N PRO A 159 9.42 17.39 -23.01
CA PRO A 159 8.43 18.19 -23.74
C PRO A 159 7.77 19.25 -22.85
N GLN A 160 7.54 20.45 -23.39
CA GLN A 160 6.90 21.55 -22.65
C GLN A 160 5.41 21.28 -22.38
N LEU A 161 4.73 20.58 -23.30
CA LEU A 161 3.33 20.21 -23.12
C LEU A 161 3.24 19.02 -22.17
N TRP A 162 2.60 19.22 -21.00
CA TRP A 162 2.44 18.21 -19.96
C TRP A 162 1.80 16.91 -20.48
N ILE A 163 0.86 17.00 -21.43
CA ILE A 163 0.19 15.84 -22.03
C ILE A 163 1.20 14.93 -22.72
N ILE A 164 2.11 15.52 -23.51
CA ILE A 164 3.12 14.77 -24.26
C ILE A 164 4.19 14.25 -23.30
N ARG A 165 4.61 15.09 -22.36
CA ARG A 165 5.61 14.75 -21.32
C ARG A 165 5.18 13.50 -20.55
N GLU A 166 3.95 13.46 -20.08
CA GLU A 166 3.42 12.38 -19.22
C GLU A 166 2.69 11.27 -19.99
N LEU A 167 2.59 11.39 -21.32
CA LEU A 167 1.94 10.39 -22.18
C LEU A 167 2.44 8.95 -21.91
N PRO A 168 3.75 8.69 -21.76
CA PRO A 168 4.22 7.34 -21.47
C PRO A 168 3.68 6.78 -20.16
N GLY A 169 3.59 7.61 -19.11
CA GLY A 169 3.05 7.24 -17.81
C GLY A 169 1.55 7.01 -17.83
N ILE A 170 0.81 7.91 -18.50
CA ILE A 170 -0.64 7.79 -18.65
C ILE A 170 -0.99 6.52 -19.44
N VAL A 171 -0.28 6.26 -20.54
CA VAL A 171 -0.48 5.06 -21.36
C VAL A 171 -0.13 3.81 -20.55
N ALA A 172 1.01 3.80 -19.84
CA ALA A 172 1.41 2.66 -19.02
C ALA A 172 0.40 2.34 -17.91
N LEU A 173 -0.06 3.36 -17.17
CA LEU A 173 -0.93 3.17 -16.02
C LEU A 173 -2.40 2.95 -16.42
N VAL A 174 -2.97 3.83 -17.24
CA VAL A 174 -4.41 3.81 -17.56
C VAL A 174 -4.69 2.79 -18.66
N VAL A 175 -3.96 2.85 -19.77
CA VAL A 175 -4.26 2.00 -20.94
C VAL A 175 -3.76 0.58 -20.72
N LEU A 176 -2.49 0.40 -20.35
CA LEU A 176 -1.92 -0.93 -20.22
C LEU A 176 -2.31 -1.61 -18.90
N TYR A 177 -2.04 -0.97 -17.75
CA TYR A 177 -2.22 -1.61 -16.45
C TYR A 177 -3.67 -1.71 -15.99
N MET A 178 -4.48 -0.65 -16.08
CA MET A 178 -5.89 -0.69 -15.65
C MET A 178 -6.86 -1.09 -16.78
N GLY A 179 -6.53 -0.78 -18.04
CA GLY A 179 -7.41 -1.03 -19.19
C GLY A 179 -7.22 -2.40 -19.84
N LEU A 180 -6.02 -2.66 -20.36
CA LEU A 180 -5.72 -3.82 -21.22
C LEU A 180 -5.39 -5.08 -20.42
N LEU A 181 -4.77 -4.93 -19.24
CA LEU A 181 -4.36 -6.06 -18.42
C LEU A 181 -5.55 -6.88 -17.87
N PRO A 182 -6.64 -6.31 -17.32
CA PRO A 182 -7.79 -7.10 -16.88
C PRO A 182 -8.43 -8.00 -17.96
N PRO A 183 -8.71 -7.53 -19.19
CA PRO A 183 -9.26 -8.39 -20.24
C PRO A 183 -8.24 -9.41 -20.77
N ILE A 184 -6.93 -9.10 -20.75
CA ILE A 184 -5.88 -10.09 -21.06
C ILE A 184 -5.86 -11.20 -20.01
N LEU A 185 -5.92 -10.85 -18.73
CA LEU A 185 -5.98 -11.82 -17.64
C LEU A 185 -7.25 -12.68 -17.71
N ALA A 186 -8.38 -12.12 -18.17
CA ALA A 186 -9.61 -12.88 -18.38
C ALA A 186 -9.47 -13.93 -19.48
N LYS A 187 -8.66 -13.66 -20.52
CA LYS A 187 -8.42 -14.62 -21.60
C LYS A 187 -7.37 -15.68 -21.25
N THR A 188 -6.48 -15.39 -20.30
CA THR A 188 -5.31 -16.21 -19.97
C THR A 188 -5.46 -16.92 -18.61
N VAL A 189 -4.99 -16.29 -17.53
CA VAL A 189 -4.82 -16.92 -16.20
C VAL A 189 -6.11 -16.95 -15.39
N LEU A 190 -6.93 -15.89 -15.48
CA LEU A 190 -8.13 -15.72 -14.68
C LEU A 190 -9.43 -16.10 -15.42
N ARG A 191 -9.31 -16.85 -16.53
CA ARG A 191 -10.46 -17.29 -17.35
C ARG A 191 -11.56 -17.97 -16.54
N ARG A 192 -11.19 -18.86 -15.62
CA ARG A 192 -12.14 -19.56 -14.75
C ARG A 192 -12.90 -18.62 -13.80
N PHE A 193 -12.29 -17.50 -13.40
CA PHE A 193 -12.95 -16.49 -12.56
C PHE A 193 -13.88 -15.63 -13.40
N TYR A 194 -13.44 -15.22 -14.59
CA TYR A 194 -14.25 -14.46 -15.53
C TYR A 194 -15.55 -15.19 -15.91
N GLU A 195 -15.45 -16.49 -16.24
CA GLU A 195 -16.61 -17.32 -16.61
C GLU A 195 -17.61 -17.48 -15.44
N LYS A 196 -17.16 -17.41 -14.19
CA LYS A 196 -18.01 -17.59 -13.00
C LYS A 196 -18.65 -16.29 -12.49
N MET A 197 -17.89 -15.19 -12.50
CA MET A 197 -18.28 -13.92 -11.88
C MET A 197 -19.06 -13.00 -12.83
N GLY A 198 -18.94 -13.20 -14.14
CA GLY A 198 -19.45 -12.28 -15.14
C GLY A 198 -18.57 -11.02 -15.28
N ILE A 199 -18.82 -10.25 -16.34
CA ILE A 199 -17.92 -9.17 -16.78
C ILE A 199 -17.73 -8.09 -15.71
N VAL A 200 -18.82 -7.56 -15.16
CA VAL A 200 -18.77 -6.38 -14.27
C VAL A 200 -18.05 -6.72 -12.95
N ARG A 201 -18.45 -7.81 -12.29
CA ARG A 201 -17.84 -8.23 -11.01
C ARG A 201 -16.37 -8.60 -11.19
N TYR A 202 -16.04 -9.27 -12.29
CA TYR A 202 -14.66 -9.59 -12.63
C TYR A 202 -13.82 -8.32 -12.81
N LEU A 203 -14.29 -7.35 -13.60
CA LEU A 203 -13.54 -6.12 -13.85
C LEU A 203 -13.31 -5.32 -12.56
N ILE A 204 -14.33 -5.19 -11.71
CA ILE A 204 -14.20 -4.49 -10.43
C ILE A 204 -13.20 -5.23 -9.52
N GLY A 205 -13.37 -6.54 -9.33
CA GLY A 205 -12.52 -7.35 -8.46
C GLY A 205 -11.06 -7.38 -8.91
N VAL A 206 -10.81 -7.54 -10.22
CA VAL A 206 -9.45 -7.55 -10.77
C VAL A 206 -8.81 -6.17 -10.70
N ASN A 207 -9.52 -5.08 -10.99
CA ASN A 207 -8.94 -3.74 -10.85
C ASN A 207 -8.59 -3.44 -9.39
N LEU A 208 -9.44 -3.81 -8.42
CA LEU A 208 -9.11 -3.67 -7.00
C LEU A 208 -7.87 -4.50 -6.62
N ALA A 209 -7.75 -5.73 -7.12
CA ALA A 209 -6.56 -6.56 -6.90
C ALA A 209 -5.30 -5.98 -7.57
N LEU A 210 -5.43 -5.39 -8.76
CA LEU A 210 -4.32 -4.72 -9.45
C LEU A 210 -3.88 -3.45 -8.73
N ILE A 211 -4.81 -2.67 -8.16
CA ILE A 211 -4.47 -1.52 -7.31
C ILE A 211 -3.72 -1.99 -6.07
N MET A 212 -4.17 -3.09 -5.44
CA MET A 212 -3.45 -3.70 -4.32
C MET A 212 -2.02 -4.13 -4.72
N LEU A 213 -1.84 -4.73 -5.90
CA LEU A 213 -0.53 -5.12 -6.43
C LEU A 213 0.32 -3.94 -6.92
N ALA A 214 -0.28 -2.79 -7.21
CA ALA A 214 0.45 -1.60 -7.63
C ALA A 214 1.38 -1.10 -6.51
N LEU A 215 1.01 -1.29 -5.24
CA LEU A 215 1.85 -0.93 -4.09
C LEU A 215 3.20 -1.64 -4.09
N PRO A 216 3.30 -2.99 -4.01
CA PRO A 216 4.60 -3.66 -4.05
C PRO A 216 5.35 -3.41 -5.37
N ILE A 217 4.66 -3.32 -6.51
CA ILE A 217 5.30 -2.96 -7.79
C ILE A 217 5.98 -1.59 -7.68
N LYS A 218 5.28 -0.58 -7.15
CA LYS A 218 5.81 0.77 -6.93
C LYS A 218 6.98 0.74 -5.95
N MET A 219 6.93 -0.08 -4.90
CA MET A 219 8.05 -0.26 -3.97
C MET A 219 9.32 -0.76 -4.68
N TYR A 220 9.19 -1.79 -5.52
CA TYR A 220 10.33 -2.29 -6.32
C TYR A 220 10.84 -1.24 -7.31
N LEU A 221 9.96 -0.52 -8.00
CA LEU A 221 10.35 0.57 -8.91
C LEU A 221 11.11 1.68 -8.16
N ARG A 222 10.67 2.00 -6.95
CA ARG A 222 11.33 2.99 -6.09
C ARG A 222 12.70 2.50 -5.63
N TRP A 223 12.86 1.24 -5.25
CA TRP A 223 14.14 0.71 -4.78
C TRP A 223 15.18 0.49 -5.88
N ILE A 224 14.75 0.07 -7.08
CA ILE A 224 15.67 -0.27 -8.17
C ILE A 224 16.02 0.97 -9.02
N PHE A 225 15.03 1.81 -9.30
CA PHE A 225 15.17 2.92 -10.26
C PHE A 225 15.01 4.31 -9.63
N ASN A 226 14.79 4.39 -8.31
CA ASN A 226 14.42 5.63 -7.61
C ASN A 226 13.17 6.34 -8.19
N LEU A 227 12.31 5.58 -8.88
CA LEU A 227 11.13 6.12 -9.55
C LEU A 227 10.12 6.64 -8.51
N LYS A 228 9.92 7.96 -8.45
CA LYS A 228 8.92 8.58 -7.56
C LYS A 228 7.58 8.70 -8.27
N TYR A 229 7.55 9.25 -9.47
CA TYR A 229 6.30 9.50 -10.20
C TYR A 229 6.26 8.71 -11.52
N ILE A 230 5.17 7.98 -11.70
CA ILE A 230 4.74 7.39 -12.97
C ILE A 230 4.11 8.48 -13.83
N VAL A 231 3.31 9.35 -13.22
CA VAL A 231 2.73 10.54 -13.85
C VAL A 231 2.99 11.73 -12.95
N ASN A 232 3.65 12.77 -13.46
CA ASN A 232 3.95 14.01 -12.75
C ASN A 232 3.37 15.23 -13.48
N ILE A 233 2.31 15.82 -12.92
CA ILE A 233 1.68 17.04 -13.45
C ILE A 233 1.72 18.11 -12.35
N PRO A 234 2.86 18.82 -12.19
CA PRO A 234 3.00 19.89 -11.22
C PRO A 234 1.97 21.01 -11.40
N GLU A 235 1.54 21.25 -12.64
CA GLU A 235 0.60 22.31 -13.01
C GLU A 235 -0.78 22.12 -12.37
N ALA A 236 -1.16 20.88 -12.07
CA ALA A 236 -2.43 20.50 -11.45
C ALA A 236 -2.25 19.88 -10.06
N SER A 237 -1.02 19.90 -9.51
CA SER A 237 -0.65 19.16 -8.30
C SER A 237 -1.05 17.68 -8.33
N PHE A 238 -0.96 17.06 -9.51
CA PHE A 238 -1.40 15.69 -9.74
C PHE A 238 -0.22 14.78 -10.04
N ASN A 239 0.18 14.00 -9.02
CA ASN A 239 1.30 13.07 -9.12
C ASN A 239 0.93 11.67 -8.62
N ILE A 240 1.34 10.63 -9.36
CA ILE A 240 1.03 9.21 -9.12
C ILE A 240 2.32 8.37 -9.19
#